data_AF-A0A9W8NUV7-F1
#
_entry.id   AF-A0A9W8NUV7-F1
#
_cell.length_a   1.000
_cell.length_b   1.000
_cell.length_c   1.000
_cell.angle_alpha   90.00
_cell.angle_beta   90.00
_cell.angle_gamma   90.00
#
_symmetry.space_group_name_H-M   'P 1'
#
loop_
_entity.id
_entity.type
_entity.pdbx_description
1 polymer ?
#
loop_
_entity_poly.entity_id
_entity_poly.type
_entity_poly.pdbx_seq_one_letter_code
_entity_poly.pdbx_strand_id
1 'polypeptide(L)'
;MSQEITSRDFVRSLYQNRLLLRRRMIGAQQSTTMRAVFHPATTIRTQGRRVVTMLSTQVLNCDPTSISFDSPTSEPKITSQDTLNSLSIAAKTLTDLQPVAFPTETVYGLGALALNSSAASRIFSVKGRPPDNPLIVHVSSLDMLYGLLPSSFQMPKSYDLLIERFWPGALTLLFPSDTNTIPPIITANQPTVAIRMPSHPVARALIALVNAPIAAPSANSSGKPSPTTAEHVRRDLGGKLSVILDGGACGVGLESTVVDGLQEDGNIRVLRPGGITVEDIQESLREKIQDPKLLPQVLVHRRDYQDEQLEAAPTTPGMKYRHYSPTAPVILIMTTSPPQNVVPSSVGSFLLSVKEGMQSSASVKIGLLTLTNSKLGTLVLPVVDGVEWCRYELGPVDDPSVTARRLFDGLLTLDQRGVELILIEEVNDTNEGLAIMNRVRKAASEVRWITF
;
A
#
# COMPACT_ATOMS: atom_id res chain seq x y z
N MET A 1 26.06 27.06 39.97
CA MET A 1 26.76 25.94 39.30
C MET A 1 25.93 24.69 39.49
N SER A 2 25.12 24.35 38.49
CA SER A 2 24.42 23.07 38.38
C SER A 2 24.00 22.95 36.93
N GLN A 3 24.79 22.20 36.14
CA GLN A 3 24.46 21.88 34.76
C GLN A 3 23.44 20.75 34.76
N GLU A 4 22.22 21.04 34.32
CA GLU A 4 21.26 20.02 33.89
C GLU A 4 21.76 19.38 32.60
N ILE A 5 22.23 18.14 32.71
CA ILE A 5 22.47 17.27 31.57
C ILE A 5 21.10 16.85 31.04
N THR A 6 20.69 17.39 29.90
CA THR A 6 19.43 17.02 29.27
C THR A 6 19.47 15.58 28.73
N SER A 7 18.33 14.88 28.82
CA SER A 7 18.07 13.50 28.36
C SER A 7 18.62 13.16 26.96
N ARG A 8 18.82 14.17 26.09
CA ARG A 8 19.40 14.03 24.74
C ARG A 8 20.86 13.58 24.72
N ASP A 9 21.69 14.02 25.65
CA ASP A 9 23.12 13.69 25.65
C ASP A 9 23.38 12.27 26.23
N PHE A 10 22.49 11.82 27.10
CA PHE A 10 22.55 10.46 27.67
C PHE A 10 22.23 9.38 26.63
N VAL A 11 21.21 9.60 25.78
CA VAL A 11 20.85 8.68 24.69
C VAL A 11 21.96 8.60 23.62
N ARG A 12 22.61 9.74 23.32
CA ARG A 12 23.70 9.83 22.33
C ARG A 12 24.99 9.14 22.80
N SER A 13 25.28 9.17 24.11
CA SER A 13 26.44 8.52 24.73
C SER A 13 26.31 6.99 24.78
N LEU A 14 25.10 6.47 25.06
CA LEU A 14 24.80 5.03 25.01
C LEU A 14 24.89 4.46 23.57
N TYR A 15 24.62 5.29 22.57
CA TYR A 15 24.66 4.93 21.14
C TYR A 15 26.08 4.65 20.62
N GLN A 16 27.05 5.49 20.98
CA GLN A 16 28.46 5.33 20.58
C GLN A 16 29.08 4.05 21.18
N ASN A 17 28.76 3.73 22.44
CA ASN A 17 29.30 2.56 23.13
C ASN A 17 28.72 1.22 22.63
N ARG A 18 27.45 1.19 22.18
CA ARG A 18 26.82 -0.04 21.63
C ARG A 18 27.28 -0.38 20.20
N LEU A 19 27.62 0.61 19.37
CA LEU A 19 28.15 0.39 18.02
C LEU A 19 29.55 -0.25 18.04
N LEU A 20 30.38 0.11 19.01
CA LEU A 20 31.72 -0.48 19.21
C LEU A 20 31.66 -1.95 19.66
N LEU A 21 30.69 -2.31 20.51
CA LEU A 21 30.46 -3.70 20.93
C LEU A 21 29.90 -4.58 19.79
N ARG A 22 29.04 -4.04 18.91
CA ARG A 22 28.47 -4.79 17.77
C ARG A 22 29.49 -5.13 16.68
N ARG A 23 30.50 -4.29 16.43
CA ARG A 23 31.56 -4.61 15.44
C ARG A 23 32.45 -5.78 15.87
N ARG A 24 32.53 -6.11 17.17
CA ARG A 24 33.31 -7.26 17.68
C ARG A 24 32.58 -8.60 17.60
N MET A 25 31.25 -8.63 17.58
CA MET A 25 30.48 -9.89 17.54
C MET A 25 30.24 -10.44 16.14
N ILE A 26 30.35 -9.62 15.09
CA ILE A 26 30.16 -10.05 13.68
C ILE A 26 31.30 -10.98 13.19
N GLY A 27 32.41 -11.06 13.93
CA GLY A 27 33.57 -11.88 13.55
C GLY A 27 33.56 -13.35 14.00
N ALA A 28 32.56 -13.81 14.75
CA ALA A 28 32.60 -15.15 15.35
C ALA A 28 31.23 -15.83 15.36
N GLN A 29 30.86 -16.47 14.24
CA GLN A 29 30.02 -17.67 14.26
C GLN A 29 30.03 -18.33 12.87
N GLN A 30 30.89 -19.35 12.72
CA GLN A 30 30.81 -20.34 11.65
C GLN A 30 30.38 -21.69 12.22
N SER A 31 29.58 -22.39 11.40
CA SER A 31 29.37 -23.84 11.38
C SER A 31 28.48 -24.46 12.46
N THR A 32 27.21 -24.70 12.10
CA THR A 32 26.57 -25.99 12.39
C THR A 32 25.56 -26.31 11.29
N THR A 33 25.80 -27.40 10.58
CA THR A 33 25.01 -27.86 9.43
C THR A 33 23.75 -28.59 9.91
N MET A 34 22.57 -28.03 9.64
CA MET A 34 21.29 -28.73 9.81
C MET A 34 20.72 -29.09 8.42
N ARG A 35 20.39 -30.36 8.23
CA ARG A 35 19.87 -30.92 6.97
C ARG A 35 18.53 -30.26 6.60
N ALA A 36 18.46 -29.69 5.40
CA ALA A 36 17.25 -29.13 4.83
C ALA A 36 16.24 -30.24 4.46
N VAL A 37 15.00 -30.10 4.94
CA VAL A 37 13.86 -30.92 4.49
C VAL A 37 13.33 -30.31 3.19
N PHE A 38 13.67 -30.94 2.06
CA PHE A 38 13.13 -30.59 0.75
C PHE A 38 11.61 -30.82 0.72
N HIS A 39 10.84 -29.79 0.35
CA HIS A 39 9.42 -29.93 0.01
C HIS A 39 9.29 -30.20 -1.50
N PRO A 40 8.42 -31.15 -1.91
CA PRO A 40 8.36 -31.59 -3.29
C PRO A 40 7.69 -30.53 -4.18
N ALA A 41 8.38 -30.14 -5.25
CA ALA A 41 7.78 -29.38 -6.34
C ALA A 41 7.05 -30.34 -7.30
N THR A 42 5.77 -30.10 -7.58
CA THR A 42 5.01 -30.90 -8.55
C THR A 42 5.48 -30.56 -9.96
N THR A 43 6.21 -31.47 -10.60
CA THR A 43 6.69 -31.30 -11.98
C THR A 43 5.68 -31.91 -12.96
N ILE A 44 4.96 -31.07 -13.71
CA ILE A 44 4.12 -31.53 -14.83
C ILE A 44 4.95 -31.40 -16.12
N ARG A 45 5.30 -32.53 -16.73
CA ARG A 45 6.01 -32.58 -18.02
C ARG A 45 5.02 -32.50 -19.18
N THR A 46 5.05 -31.41 -19.94
CA THR A 46 4.47 -31.33 -21.30
C THR A 46 5.54 -30.82 -22.26
N GLN A 47 5.75 -31.55 -23.36
CA GLN A 47 6.80 -31.28 -24.35
C GLN A 47 6.70 -29.83 -24.89
N GLY A 48 7.82 -29.09 -24.88
CA GLY A 48 8.00 -27.87 -25.68
C GLY A 48 7.66 -26.51 -25.06
N ARG A 49 7.24 -26.40 -23.79
CA ARG A 49 7.03 -25.11 -23.10
C ARG A 49 7.88 -24.98 -21.84
N ARG A 50 8.37 -23.76 -21.56
CA ARG A 50 9.10 -23.39 -20.33
C ARG A 50 8.45 -24.06 -19.11
N VAL A 51 9.19 -24.91 -18.41
CA VAL A 51 8.74 -25.52 -17.17
C VAL A 51 8.68 -24.43 -16.11
N VAL A 52 7.48 -23.96 -15.79
CA VAL A 52 7.25 -23.09 -14.64
C VAL A 52 7.04 -24.00 -13.44
N THR A 53 8.07 -24.17 -12.63
CA THR A 53 7.92 -24.85 -11.33
C THR A 53 7.05 -23.98 -10.44
N MET A 54 5.79 -24.37 -10.25
CA MET A 54 4.87 -23.69 -9.34
C MET A 54 5.30 -23.98 -7.91
N LEU A 55 5.59 -22.94 -7.13
CA LEU A 55 5.87 -23.08 -5.70
C LEU A 55 4.58 -23.50 -4.98
N SER A 56 4.71 -24.35 -3.97
CA SER A 56 3.60 -24.54 -3.02
C SER A 56 3.52 -23.29 -2.12
N THR A 57 2.45 -22.50 -2.27
CA THR A 57 2.19 -21.34 -1.43
C THR A 57 1.49 -21.76 -0.14
N GLN A 58 2.10 -21.45 1.00
CA GLN A 58 1.54 -21.66 2.33
C GLN A 58 0.95 -20.35 2.85
N VAL A 59 -0.27 -20.43 3.41
CA VAL A 59 -0.91 -19.33 4.14
C VAL A 59 -0.76 -19.64 5.63
N LEU A 60 -0.03 -18.77 6.34
CA LEU A 60 0.33 -18.95 7.75
C LEU A 60 -0.44 -17.95 8.60
N ASN A 61 -1.33 -18.45 9.45
CA ASN A 61 -2.13 -17.60 10.33
C ASN A 61 -1.24 -16.92 11.37
N CYS A 62 -1.51 -15.64 11.61
CA CYS A 62 -0.91 -14.82 12.65
C CYS A 62 -2.03 -14.08 13.37
N ASP A 63 -2.20 -14.31 14.67
CA ASP A 63 -3.15 -13.53 15.47
C ASP A 63 -2.52 -12.18 15.83
N PRO A 64 -3.00 -11.05 15.28
CA PRO A 64 -2.43 -9.74 15.59
C PRO A 64 -2.61 -9.33 17.04
N THR A 65 -3.62 -9.86 17.75
CA THR A 65 -3.90 -9.53 19.16
C THR A 65 -2.89 -10.16 20.11
N SER A 66 -2.18 -11.19 19.65
CA SER A 66 -1.09 -11.84 20.39
C SER A 66 0.25 -11.09 20.34
N ILE A 67 0.30 -9.97 19.61
CA ILE A 67 1.52 -9.18 19.40
C ILE A 67 1.34 -7.80 20.04
N SER A 68 2.25 -7.42 20.92
CA SER A 68 2.28 -6.08 21.52
C SER A 68 3.67 -5.47 21.48
N PHE A 69 3.72 -4.15 21.64
CA PHE A 69 4.94 -3.36 21.74
C PHE A 69 4.82 -2.47 22.97
N ASP A 70 5.81 -2.51 23.85
CA ASP A 70 5.85 -1.62 25.01
C ASP A 70 6.14 -0.16 24.59
N SER A 71 6.85 0.02 23.48
CA SER A 71 7.16 1.34 22.92
C SER A 71 7.39 1.27 21.39
N PRO A 72 7.44 2.43 20.71
CA PRO A 72 7.85 2.52 19.30
C PRO A 72 9.28 2.00 19.01
N THR A 73 10.10 1.81 20.05
CA THR A 73 11.49 1.32 19.94
C THR A 73 11.69 -0.08 20.52
N SER A 74 10.66 -0.69 21.11
CA SER A 74 10.77 -2.01 21.75
C SER A 74 10.73 -3.16 20.73
N GLU A 75 11.37 -4.27 21.09
CA GLU A 75 11.12 -5.56 20.45
C GLU A 75 9.65 -5.97 20.62
N PRO A 76 9.08 -6.76 19.69
CA PRO A 76 7.72 -7.26 19.81
C PRO A 76 7.64 -8.30 20.94
N LYS A 77 6.61 -8.21 21.77
CA LYS A 77 6.19 -9.30 22.66
C LYS A 77 5.13 -10.13 21.93
N ILE A 78 5.38 -11.43 21.81
CA ILE A 78 4.49 -12.36 21.09
C ILE A 78 4.07 -13.46 22.06
N THR A 79 2.78 -13.51 22.42
CA THR A 79 2.25 -14.44 23.42
C THR A 79 1.75 -15.76 22.82
N SER A 80 1.40 -15.76 21.53
CA SER A 80 0.98 -16.96 20.81
C SER A 80 2.17 -17.66 20.16
N GLN A 81 2.38 -18.93 20.52
CA GLN A 81 3.44 -19.75 19.93
C GLN A 81 3.22 -19.99 18.43
N ASP A 82 1.96 -20.13 17.99
CA ASP A 82 1.63 -20.33 16.57
C ASP A 82 1.96 -19.07 15.76
N THR A 83 1.60 -17.89 16.27
CA THR A 83 1.97 -16.61 15.64
C THR A 83 3.49 -16.47 15.55
N LEU A 84 4.22 -16.81 16.62
CA LEU A 84 5.68 -16.78 16.64
C LEU A 84 6.29 -17.74 15.61
N ASN A 85 5.74 -18.95 15.48
CA ASN A 85 6.18 -19.94 14.49
C ASN A 85 5.96 -19.43 13.06
N SER A 86 4.77 -18.91 12.76
CA SER A 86 4.43 -18.32 11.46
C SER A 86 5.38 -17.17 11.10
N LEU A 87 5.61 -16.24 12.03
CA LEU A 87 6.54 -15.13 11.87
C LEU A 87 7.98 -15.61 11.67
N SER A 88 8.40 -16.66 12.38
CA SER A 88 9.75 -17.23 12.25
C SER A 88 9.97 -17.86 10.87
N ILE A 89 8.97 -18.57 10.33
CA ILE A 89 9.02 -19.13 8.97
C ILE A 89 9.12 -17.99 7.93
N ALA A 90 8.31 -16.95 8.08
CA ALA A 90 8.36 -15.78 7.20
C ALA A 90 9.70 -15.02 7.31
N ALA A 91 10.21 -14.81 8.51
CA ALA A 91 11.49 -14.15 8.73
C ALA A 91 12.63 -14.94 8.08
N LYS A 92 12.65 -16.27 8.28
CA LYS A 92 13.59 -17.15 7.60
C LYS A 92 13.50 -17.05 6.08
N THR A 93 12.28 -17.06 5.53
CA THR A 93 12.03 -16.94 4.09
C THR A 93 12.63 -15.65 3.51
N LEU A 94 12.47 -14.52 4.23
CA LEU A 94 13.09 -13.24 3.87
C LEU A 94 14.63 -13.29 3.95
N THR A 95 15.20 -13.90 5.00
CA THR A 95 16.66 -14.06 5.12
C THR A 95 17.26 -15.01 4.09
N ASP A 96 16.46 -15.97 3.59
CA ASP A 96 16.80 -16.82 2.43
C ASP A 96 16.59 -16.07 1.08
N LEU A 97 16.44 -14.74 1.16
CA LEU A 97 16.25 -13.82 0.04
C LEU A 97 15.02 -14.13 -0.82
N GLN A 98 13.98 -14.74 -0.24
CA GLN A 98 12.70 -14.98 -0.90
C GLN A 98 11.63 -14.00 -0.41
N PRO A 99 10.69 -13.59 -1.27
CA PRO A 99 9.66 -12.64 -0.87
C PRO A 99 8.57 -13.31 -0.02
N VAL A 100 7.97 -12.51 0.86
CA VAL A 100 6.85 -12.90 1.73
C VAL A 100 5.72 -11.89 1.54
N ALA A 101 4.48 -12.36 1.41
CA ALA A 101 3.33 -11.47 1.51
C ALA A 101 2.87 -11.35 2.97
N PHE A 102 2.56 -10.15 3.42
CA PHE A 102 2.15 -9.90 4.81
C PHE A 102 1.12 -8.77 4.90
N PRO A 103 0.23 -8.80 5.93
CA PRO A 103 -0.79 -7.77 6.11
C PRO A 103 -0.18 -6.46 6.61
N THR A 104 -0.75 -5.34 6.20
CA THR A 104 -0.60 -4.05 6.89
C THR A 104 -1.99 -3.52 7.25
N GLU A 105 -2.07 -2.37 7.93
CA GLU A 105 -3.33 -1.68 8.17
C GLU A 105 -3.91 -1.12 6.86
N THR A 106 -3.06 -0.91 5.85
CA THR A 106 -3.44 -0.35 4.54
C THR A 106 -3.89 -1.41 3.54
N VAL A 107 -2.92 -2.13 2.97
CA VAL A 107 -3.11 -3.24 2.02
C VAL A 107 -2.04 -4.30 2.32
N TYR A 108 -2.21 -5.53 1.84
CA TYR A 108 -1.16 -6.54 1.94
C TYR A 108 0.05 -6.13 1.10
N GLY A 109 1.25 -6.30 1.65
CA GLY A 109 2.53 -5.98 1.01
C GLY A 109 3.28 -7.24 0.58
N LEU A 110 3.99 -7.18 -0.55
CA LEU A 110 4.95 -8.22 -0.98
C LEU A 110 6.36 -7.78 -0.59
N GLY A 111 6.83 -8.28 0.55
CA GLY A 111 8.10 -7.89 1.14
C GLY A 111 9.30 -8.66 0.62
N ALA A 112 10.42 -7.96 0.49
CA ALA A 112 11.76 -8.53 0.46
C ALA A 112 12.74 -7.61 1.20
N LEU A 113 13.93 -8.10 1.57
CA LEU A 113 14.95 -7.30 2.24
C LEU A 113 15.31 -6.06 1.41
N ALA A 114 15.12 -4.86 1.95
CA ALA A 114 15.29 -3.61 1.21
C ALA A 114 16.76 -3.36 0.83
N LEU A 115 17.70 -3.76 1.69
CA LEU A 115 19.14 -3.49 1.51
C LEU A 115 19.85 -4.57 0.69
N ASN A 116 19.11 -5.54 0.14
CA ASN A 116 19.67 -6.59 -0.71
C ASN A 116 19.04 -6.53 -2.10
N SER A 117 19.82 -6.12 -3.10
CA SER A 117 19.35 -5.96 -4.49
C SER A 117 18.77 -7.25 -5.09
N SER A 118 19.33 -8.41 -4.75
CA SER A 118 18.84 -9.71 -5.23
C SER A 118 17.52 -10.11 -4.60
N ALA A 119 17.28 -9.77 -3.34
CA ALA A 119 15.97 -9.95 -2.70
C ALA A 119 14.95 -8.97 -3.28
N ALA A 120 15.30 -7.69 -3.37
CA ALA A 120 14.43 -6.65 -3.92
C ALA A 120 14.01 -6.92 -5.37
N SER A 121 14.92 -7.44 -6.21
CA SER A 121 14.60 -7.77 -7.62
C SER A 121 13.50 -8.84 -7.74
N ARG A 122 13.36 -9.73 -6.75
CA ARG A 122 12.31 -10.75 -6.75
C ARG A 122 10.92 -10.15 -6.68
N ILE A 123 10.74 -9.01 -5.99
CA ILE A 123 9.46 -8.28 -5.94
C ILE A 123 9.00 -7.94 -7.36
N PHE A 124 9.90 -7.40 -8.18
CA PHE A 124 9.59 -7.03 -9.56
C PHE A 124 9.25 -8.26 -10.40
N SER A 125 10.02 -9.34 -10.26
CA SER A 125 9.78 -10.59 -10.99
C SER A 125 8.44 -11.26 -10.65
N VAL A 126 8.08 -11.34 -9.36
CA VAL A 126 6.84 -11.98 -8.89
C VAL A 126 5.62 -11.18 -9.34
N LYS A 127 5.69 -9.84 -9.28
CA LYS A 127 4.58 -8.95 -9.64
C LYS A 127 4.47 -8.70 -11.15
N GLY A 128 5.54 -8.93 -11.92
CA GLY A 128 5.65 -8.38 -13.27
C GLY A 128 5.66 -6.84 -13.25
N ARG A 129 6.34 -6.24 -12.26
CA ARG A 129 6.38 -4.79 -12.06
C ARG A 129 7.53 -4.15 -12.87
N PRO A 130 7.33 -3.00 -13.52
CA PRO A 130 8.42 -2.23 -14.13
C PRO A 130 9.47 -1.77 -13.10
N PRO A 131 10.78 -1.85 -13.41
CA PRO A 131 11.86 -1.50 -12.48
C PRO A 131 12.01 0.00 -12.22
N ASP A 132 11.41 0.86 -13.05
CA ASP A 132 11.41 2.32 -12.90
C ASP A 132 10.32 2.82 -11.94
N ASN A 133 9.63 1.91 -11.24
CA ASN A 133 8.62 2.25 -10.24
C ASN A 133 9.15 1.96 -8.83
N PRO A 134 9.53 3.00 -8.05
CA PRO A 134 10.21 2.85 -6.77
C PRO A 134 9.37 2.06 -5.75
N LEU A 135 10.00 1.57 -4.69
CA LEU A 135 9.40 0.78 -3.62
C LEU A 135 9.36 1.58 -2.31
N ILE A 136 8.34 1.31 -1.49
CA ILE A 136 8.28 1.85 -0.12
C ILE A 136 9.03 0.90 0.81
N VAL A 137 9.97 1.45 1.57
CA VAL A 137 10.72 0.75 2.62
C VAL A 137 9.95 0.82 3.92
N HIS A 138 9.80 -0.32 4.59
CA HIS A 138 9.11 -0.45 5.85
C HIS A 138 10.11 -0.69 6.97
N VAL A 139 9.95 0.05 8.06
CA VAL A 139 10.79 -0.03 9.27
C VAL A 139 9.94 -0.42 10.48
N SER A 140 10.55 -1.02 11.49
CA SER A 140 9.87 -1.38 12.75
C SER A 140 10.06 -0.36 13.87
N SER A 141 11.07 0.51 13.77
CA SER A 141 11.46 1.48 14.80
C SER A 141 12.10 2.73 14.21
N LEU A 142 12.14 3.81 15.00
CA LEU A 142 12.83 5.05 14.61
C LEU A 142 14.35 4.84 14.52
N ASP A 143 14.92 3.96 15.35
CA ASP A 143 16.34 3.60 15.24
C ASP A 143 16.67 2.97 13.88
N MET A 144 15.77 2.11 13.37
CA MET A 144 15.92 1.56 12.03
C MET A 144 15.76 2.62 10.95
N LEU A 145 14.81 3.57 11.10
CA LEU A 145 14.70 4.73 10.22
C LEU A 145 16.02 5.52 10.17
N TYR A 146 16.53 5.97 11.32
CA TYR A 146 17.74 6.80 11.39
C TYR A 146 18.97 6.07 10.86
N GLY A 147 19.04 4.75 10.98
CA GLY A 147 20.10 3.94 10.37
C GLY A 147 20.09 3.92 8.84
N LEU A 148 19.00 4.34 8.19
CA LEU A 148 18.88 4.42 6.73
C LEU A 148 19.15 5.82 6.17
N LEU A 149 19.08 6.84 7.00
CA LEU A 149 19.18 8.23 6.58
C LEU A 149 20.66 8.68 6.51
N PRO A 150 21.02 9.59 5.58
CA PRO A 150 22.34 10.20 5.58
C PRO A 150 22.63 10.86 6.94
N SER A 151 23.85 10.71 7.47
CA SER A 151 24.20 11.25 8.79
C SER A 151 24.14 12.78 8.87
N SER A 152 24.18 13.48 7.73
CA SER A 152 24.03 14.93 7.61
C SER A 152 22.58 15.39 7.56
N PHE A 153 21.62 14.49 7.34
CA PHE A 153 20.22 14.86 7.19
C PHE A 153 19.64 15.27 8.55
N GLN A 154 19.05 16.46 8.57
CA GLN A 154 18.32 16.98 9.72
C GLN A 154 16.83 16.87 9.45
N MET A 155 16.10 16.27 10.38
CA MET A 155 14.65 16.09 10.24
C MET A 155 13.96 17.46 10.24
N PRO A 156 13.16 17.78 9.21
CA PRO A 156 12.32 18.98 9.24
C PRO A 156 11.32 18.91 10.40
N LYS A 157 11.00 20.06 10.99
CA LYS A 157 10.06 20.11 12.12
C LYS A 157 8.67 19.55 11.75
N SER A 158 8.23 19.78 10.52
CA SER A 158 6.98 19.21 10.00
C SER A 158 7.02 17.67 10.01
N TYR A 159 8.13 17.05 9.65
CA TYR A 159 8.28 15.59 9.67
C TYR A 159 8.24 15.04 11.09
N ASP A 160 8.90 15.68 12.07
CA ASP A 160 8.80 15.27 13.48
C ASP A 160 7.34 15.22 13.94
N LEU A 161 6.55 16.26 13.62
CA LEU A 161 5.14 16.34 14.00
C LEU A 161 4.30 15.24 13.33
N LEU A 162 4.53 15.01 12.03
CA LEU A 162 3.81 13.98 11.28
C LEU A 162 4.19 12.56 11.74
N ILE A 163 5.46 12.31 12.07
CA ILE A 163 5.92 11.04 12.63
C ILE A 163 5.30 10.82 14.01
N GLU A 164 5.34 11.84 14.90
CA GLU A 164 4.76 11.76 16.24
C GLU A 164 3.26 11.42 16.19
N ARG A 165 2.52 12.01 15.24
CA ARG A 165 1.07 11.83 15.13
C ARG A 165 0.67 10.54 14.40
N PHE A 166 1.35 10.20 13.31
CA PHE A 166 0.86 9.20 12.37
C PHE A 166 1.73 7.94 12.29
N TRP A 167 2.87 7.86 12.98
CA TRP A 167 3.70 6.65 13.03
C TRP A 167 3.68 5.98 14.41
N PRO A 168 3.55 4.64 14.46
CA PRO A 168 3.27 3.73 13.36
C PRO A 168 1.88 3.98 12.71
N GLY A 169 1.78 3.89 11.38
CA GLY A 169 0.50 4.10 10.69
C GLY A 169 0.61 4.33 9.17
N ALA A 170 -0.50 4.81 8.60
CA ALA A 170 -0.75 4.85 7.15
C ALA A 170 -0.12 6.06 6.44
N LEU A 171 0.95 6.64 6.99
CA LEU A 171 1.71 7.72 6.40
C LEU A 171 3.07 7.23 5.87
N THR A 172 3.42 7.63 4.66
CA THR A 172 4.72 7.42 4.04
C THR A 172 5.37 8.77 3.78
N LEU A 173 6.63 8.93 4.19
CA LEU A 173 7.40 10.16 3.99
C LEU A 173 8.56 9.89 3.03
N LEU A 174 8.87 10.86 2.16
CA LEU A 174 10.09 10.83 1.37
C LEU A 174 11.27 11.32 2.20
N PHE A 175 12.40 10.63 2.12
CA PHE A 175 13.65 11.03 2.73
C PHE A 175 14.76 11.05 1.68
N PRO A 176 15.84 11.83 1.87
CA PRO A 176 17.03 11.69 1.04
C PRO A 176 17.58 10.26 1.11
N SER A 177 17.96 9.72 -0.04
CA SER A 177 18.53 8.38 -0.15
C SER A 177 20.06 8.45 -0.20
N ASP A 178 20.72 7.55 0.52
CA ASP A 178 22.16 7.29 0.40
C ASP A 178 22.37 5.98 -0.38
N THR A 179 23.02 6.06 -1.55
CA THR A 179 23.26 4.89 -2.42
C THR A 179 24.25 3.87 -1.84
N ASN A 180 25.03 4.23 -0.83
CA ASN A 180 25.89 3.29 -0.10
C ASN A 180 25.07 2.38 0.83
N THR A 181 23.89 2.84 1.24
CA THR A 181 23.02 2.15 2.18
C THR A 181 21.81 1.53 1.47
N ILE A 182 21.14 2.30 0.62
CA ILE A 182 19.89 1.93 -0.05
C ILE A 182 20.19 1.63 -1.53
N PRO A 183 19.98 0.37 -1.99
CA PRO A 183 20.20 0.01 -3.38
C PRO A 183 19.34 0.82 -4.36
N PRO A 184 19.87 1.26 -5.52
CA PRO A 184 19.11 2.06 -6.50
C PRO A 184 17.85 1.38 -7.04
N ILE A 185 17.77 0.05 -7.01
CA ILE A 185 16.56 -0.71 -7.38
C ILE A 185 15.35 -0.41 -6.47
N ILE A 186 15.59 0.08 -5.25
CA ILE A 186 14.54 0.51 -4.33
C ILE A 186 13.98 1.87 -4.76
N THR A 187 14.85 2.80 -5.12
CA THR A 187 14.47 4.19 -5.42
C THR A 187 14.21 4.43 -6.90
N ALA A 188 14.39 3.44 -7.76
CA ALA A 188 14.41 3.63 -9.22
C ALA A 188 15.44 4.71 -9.65
N ASN A 189 16.60 4.75 -8.97
CA ASN A 189 17.65 5.77 -9.11
C ASN A 189 17.25 7.20 -8.69
N GLN A 190 16.13 7.37 -8.00
CA GLN A 190 15.74 8.67 -7.46
C GLN A 190 16.64 9.06 -6.27
N PRO A 191 16.86 10.36 -6.04
CA PRO A 191 17.66 10.86 -4.91
C PRO A 191 16.93 10.71 -3.57
N THR A 192 15.67 10.27 -3.57
CA THR A 192 14.83 10.09 -2.39
C THR A 192 14.34 8.65 -2.27
N VAL A 193 14.02 8.25 -1.04
CA VAL A 193 13.42 6.97 -0.68
C VAL A 193 12.13 7.20 0.09
N ALA A 194 11.09 6.45 -0.24
CA ALA A 194 9.83 6.46 0.50
C ALA A 194 9.92 5.48 1.68
N ILE A 195 9.74 5.96 2.92
CA ILE A 195 9.81 5.14 4.13
C ILE A 195 8.50 5.23 4.92
N ARG A 196 8.10 4.12 5.55
CA ARG A 196 6.93 4.03 6.43
C ARG A 196 7.18 3.10 7.62
N MET A 197 6.58 3.41 8.76
CA MET A 197 6.44 2.47 9.88
C MET A 197 4.99 1.97 9.95
N PRO A 198 4.68 0.73 9.52
CA PRO A 198 3.29 0.24 9.52
C PRO A 198 2.79 0.00 10.95
N SER A 199 1.51 0.30 11.21
CA SER A 199 0.89 0.07 12.53
C SER A 199 0.40 -1.35 12.74
N HIS A 200 0.29 -2.16 11.68
CA HIS A 200 -0.16 -3.54 11.81
C HIS A 200 0.83 -4.39 12.65
N PRO A 201 0.38 -5.04 13.74
CA PRO A 201 1.27 -5.77 14.65
C PRO A 201 2.10 -6.84 13.93
N VAL A 202 1.48 -7.63 13.05
CA VAL A 202 2.17 -8.68 12.25
C VAL A 202 3.27 -8.09 11.36
N ALA A 203 3.01 -7.02 10.61
CA ALA A 203 4.02 -6.37 9.77
C ALA A 203 5.21 -5.88 10.60
N ARG A 204 4.90 -5.12 11.66
CA ARG A 204 5.92 -4.47 12.48
C ARG A 204 6.77 -5.52 13.23
N ALA A 205 6.15 -6.61 13.69
CA ALA A 205 6.85 -7.71 14.33
C ALA A 205 7.72 -8.51 13.35
N LEU A 206 7.23 -8.77 12.12
CA LEU A 206 8.02 -9.41 11.08
C LEU A 206 9.30 -8.61 10.77
N ILE A 207 9.16 -7.30 10.55
CA ILE A 207 10.31 -6.41 10.28
C ILE A 207 11.30 -6.41 11.46
N ALA A 208 10.79 -6.37 12.70
CA ALA A 208 11.61 -6.42 13.89
C ALA A 208 12.37 -7.75 14.05
N LEU A 209 11.70 -8.89 13.84
CA LEU A 209 12.30 -10.22 13.94
C LEU A 209 13.36 -10.48 12.86
N VAL A 210 13.13 -9.99 11.65
CA VAL A 210 14.12 -10.01 10.56
C VAL A 210 15.30 -9.09 10.86
N ASN A 211 15.08 -8.06 11.70
CA ASN A 211 16.06 -7.06 12.07
C ASN A 211 16.71 -6.36 10.86
N ALA A 212 15.91 -6.14 9.82
CA ALA A 212 16.28 -5.39 8.63
C ALA A 212 15.03 -4.75 8.00
N PRO A 213 15.17 -3.60 7.33
CA PRO A 213 14.04 -2.96 6.66
C PRO A 213 13.55 -3.80 5.48
N ILE A 214 12.23 -3.75 5.23
CA ILE A 214 11.57 -4.55 4.19
C ILE A 214 11.01 -3.60 3.12
N ALA A 215 11.44 -3.76 1.88
CA ALA A 215 10.80 -3.10 0.75
C ALA A 215 9.53 -3.87 0.38
N ALA A 216 8.37 -3.19 0.34
CA ALA A 216 7.11 -3.85 0.08
C ALA A 216 6.12 -2.94 -0.70
N PRO A 217 5.91 -3.16 -2.00
CA PRO A 217 4.72 -2.67 -2.68
C PRO A 217 3.51 -3.56 -2.33
N SER A 218 2.31 -3.19 -2.79
CA SER A 218 1.11 -4.03 -2.67
C SER A 218 1.31 -5.46 -3.22
N ALA A 219 0.67 -6.46 -2.62
CA ALA A 219 0.90 -7.89 -2.93
C ALA A 219 0.04 -8.43 -4.09
N ASN A 220 -0.05 -7.69 -5.19
CA ASN A 220 -0.76 -8.08 -6.42
C ASN A 220 0.13 -8.06 -7.65
N SER A 221 -0.28 -8.74 -8.72
CA SER A 221 0.22 -8.58 -10.07
C SER A 221 0.09 -7.11 -10.50
N SER A 222 1.10 -6.59 -11.20
CA SER A 222 1.15 -5.18 -11.59
C SER A 222 -0.12 -4.77 -12.38
N GLY A 223 -0.71 -3.63 -12.02
CA GLY A 223 -1.92 -3.08 -12.66
C GLY A 223 -3.24 -3.47 -11.96
N LYS A 224 -3.32 -4.65 -11.33
CA LYS A 224 -4.53 -5.14 -10.64
C LYS A 224 -4.88 -4.33 -9.38
N PRO A 225 -6.12 -4.43 -8.85
CA PRO A 225 -6.49 -3.89 -7.55
C PRO A 225 -5.58 -4.41 -6.43
N SER A 226 -5.35 -3.58 -5.41
CA SER A 226 -4.49 -3.95 -4.28
C SER A 226 -5.21 -4.94 -3.36
N PRO A 227 -4.51 -5.94 -2.80
CA PRO A 227 -5.13 -6.96 -1.96
C PRO A 227 -5.31 -6.45 -0.53
N THR A 228 -6.52 -6.60 0.00
CA THR A 228 -6.87 -6.26 1.39
C THR A 228 -7.05 -7.48 2.31
N THR A 229 -6.87 -8.70 1.80
CA THR A 229 -6.95 -9.97 2.53
C THR A 229 -5.87 -10.94 2.03
N ALA A 230 -5.51 -11.94 2.84
CA ALA A 230 -4.58 -12.99 2.42
C ALA A 230 -5.13 -13.79 1.22
N GLU A 231 -6.45 -14.00 1.16
CA GLU A 231 -7.11 -14.68 0.05
C GLU A 231 -6.96 -13.93 -1.28
N HIS A 232 -7.01 -12.59 -1.27
CA HIS A 232 -6.71 -11.78 -2.45
C HIS A 232 -5.29 -12.04 -2.97
N VAL A 233 -4.31 -12.09 -2.06
CA VAL A 233 -2.92 -12.39 -2.41
C VAL A 233 -2.79 -13.82 -2.96
N ARG A 234 -3.39 -14.80 -2.28
CA ARG A 234 -3.31 -16.22 -2.67
C ARG A 234 -3.88 -16.44 -4.06
N ARG A 235 -4.99 -15.79 -4.40
CA ARG A 235 -5.64 -15.91 -5.71
C ARG A 235 -4.79 -15.34 -6.85
N ASP A 236 -4.12 -14.21 -6.61
CA ASP A 236 -3.39 -13.50 -7.66
C ASP A 236 -1.92 -13.93 -7.80
N LEU A 237 -1.25 -14.14 -6.66
CA LEU A 237 0.18 -14.46 -6.60
C LEU A 237 0.46 -15.91 -6.17
N GLY A 238 -0.55 -16.70 -5.80
CA GLY A 238 -0.38 -18.12 -5.48
C GLY A 238 0.41 -18.86 -6.55
N GLY A 239 1.36 -19.68 -6.12
CA GLY A 239 2.31 -20.36 -7.01
C GLY A 239 3.58 -19.55 -7.35
N LYS A 240 3.57 -18.23 -7.13
CA LYS A 240 4.72 -17.33 -7.41
C LYS A 240 5.53 -16.96 -6.17
N LEU A 241 4.98 -17.17 -4.97
CA LEU A 241 5.68 -17.02 -3.69
C LEU A 241 5.36 -18.20 -2.75
N SER A 242 6.24 -18.47 -1.80
CA SER A 242 6.11 -19.61 -0.88
C SER A 242 5.27 -19.30 0.37
N VAL A 243 5.28 -18.06 0.87
CA VAL A 243 4.67 -17.72 2.17
C VAL A 243 3.80 -16.48 2.08
N ILE A 244 2.57 -16.60 2.58
CA ILE A 244 1.64 -15.51 2.87
C ILE A 244 1.35 -15.57 4.36
N LEU A 245 1.59 -14.49 5.10
CA LEU A 245 1.08 -14.35 6.46
C LEU A 245 -0.38 -13.88 6.39
N ASP A 246 -1.30 -14.56 7.05
CA ASP A 246 -2.69 -14.12 7.21
C ASP A 246 -2.89 -13.53 8.59
N GLY A 247 -3.06 -12.21 8.65
CA GLY A 247 -3.41 -11.47 9.87
C GLY A 247 -4.78 -10.83 9.80
N GLY A 248 -5.67 -11.34 8.94
CA GLY A 248 -7.00 -10.79 8.73
C GLY A 248 -7.07 -9.70 7.66
N ALA A 249 -8.22 -9.03 7.60
CA ALA A 249 -8.48 -7.96 6.64
C ALA A 249 -7.81 -6.63 7.04
N CYS A 250 -7.36 -5.87 6.05
CA CYS A 250 -6.79 -4.54 6.29
C CYS A 250 -7.83 -3.54 6.82
N GLY A 251 -7.46 -2.72 7.80
CA GLY A 251 -8.36 -1.77 8.45
C GLY A 251 -8.71 -0.53 7.63
N VAL A 252 -7.78 -0.03 6.80
CA VAL A 252 -7.95 1.16 5.95
C VAL A 252 -8.44 0.76 4.54
N GLY A 253 -7.86 -0.30 3.95
CA GLY A 253 -8.21 -0.81 2.62
C GLY A 253 -7.73 0.02 1.42
N LEU A 254 -7.09 1.16 1.66
CA LEU A 254 -6.34 1.93 0.66
C LEU A 254 -4.86 1.99 1.06
N GLU A 255 -3.98 2.26 0.11
CA GLU A 255 -2.55 2.44 0.39
C GLU A 255 -2.29 3.69 1.27
N SER A 256 -1.09 3.77 1.84
CA SER A 256 -0.66 4.94 2.60
C SER A 256 -0.68 6.23 1.79
N THR A 257 -0.94 7.32 2.50
CA THR A 257 -0.69 8.68 2.02
C THR A 257 0.81 8.88 1.88
N VAL A 258 1.27 9.40 0.75
CA VAL A 258 2.69 9.67 0.48
C VAL A 258 2.94 11.16 0.41
N VAL A 259 3.88 11.61 1.23
CA VAL A 259 4.18 13.03 1.43
C VAL A 259 5.65 13.31 1.13
N ASP A 260 5.88 14.40 0.40
CA ASP A 260 7.17 15.08 0.28
C ASP A 260 7.14 16.39 1.07
N GLY A 261 8.17 16.64 1.86
CA GLY A 261 8.37 17.89 2.60
C GLY A 261 9.84 18.27 2.64
N LEU A 262 10.62 17.80 1.66
CA LEU A 262 12.05 18.04 1.55
C LEU A 262 12.39 19.33 0.78
N GLN A 263 11.37 19.99 0.23
CA GLN A 263 11.53 21.19 -0.58
C GLN A 263 11.89 22.40 0.30
N GLU A 264 12.72 23.29 -0.24
CA GLU A 264 13.24 24.46 0.50
C GLU A 264 12.15 25.45 0.94
N ASP A 265 10.99 25.44 0.26
CA ASP A 265 9.85 26.28 0.60
C ASP A 265 9.13 25.86 1.89
N GLY A 266 9.50 24.71 2.47
CA GLY A 266 8.94 24.19 3.70
C GLY A 266 7.52 23.63 3.58
N ASN A 267 6.92 23.64 2.38
CA ASN A 267 5.55 23.15 2.16
C ASN A 267 5.50 21.62 2.10
N ILE A 268 4.35 21.08 2.50
CA ILE A 268 4.04 19.66 2.48
C ILE A 268 3.29 19.32 1.20
N ARG A 269 3.84 18.42 0.39
CA ARG A 269 3.29 17.96 -0.88
C ARG A 269 2.76 16.54 -0.74
N VAL A 270 1.45 16.36 -0.82
CA VAL A 270 0.80 15.05 -0.90
C VAL A 270 0.90 14.54 -2.33
N LEU A 271 1.85 13.62 -2.55
CA LEU A 271 2.10 12.98 -3.84
C LEU A 271 1.08 11.91 -4.16
N ARG A 272 0.58 11.24 -3.12
CA ARG A 272 -0.49 10.23 -3.23
C ARG A 272 -1.43 10.33 -2.03
N PRO A 273 -2.72 10.66 -2.22
CA PRO A 273 -3.71 10.57 -1.16
C PRO A 273 -3.96 9.09 -0.78
N GLY A 274 -4.18 8.82 0.49
CA GLY A 274 -4.28 7.46 1.03
C GLY A 274 -4.94 7.45 2.41
N GLY A 275 -4.50 6.52 3.26
CA GLY A 275 -5.10 6.28 4.58
C GLY A 275 -5.03 7.39 5.63
N ILE A 276 -4.25 8.45 5.38
CA ILE A 276 -4.25 9.69 6.20
C ILE A 276 -4.76 10.82 5.34
N THR A 277 -5.80 11.53 5.78
CA THR A 277 -6.43 12.56 4.96
C THR A 277 -5.59 13.83 4.88
N VAL A 278 -5.91 14.70 3.92
CA VAL A 278 -5.22 16.00 3.78
C VAL A 278 -5.57 16.88 4.98
N GLU A 279 -6.82 16.78 5.42
CA GLU A 279 -7.41 17.44 6.56
C GLU A 279 -6.69 17.04 7.85
N ASP A 280 -6.44 15.74 8.08
CA ASP A 280 -5.67 15.25 9.24
C ASP A 280 -4.26 15.84 9.28
N ILE A 281 -3.57 15.90 8.13
CA ILE A 281 -2.22 16.46 8.02
C ILE A 281 -2.26 17.96 8.36
N GLN A 282 -3.22 18.70 7.80
CA GLN A 282 -3.38 20.14 8.06
C GLN A 282 -3.69 20.40 9.54
N GLU A 283 -4.59 19.62 10.14
CA GLU A 283 -4.95 19.74 11.54
C GLU A 283 -3.74 19.47 12.45
N SER A 284 -3.02 18.36 12.22
CA SER A 284 -1.82 18.01 12.99
C SER A 284 -0.74 19.11 12.96
N LEU A 285 -0.58 19.81 11.83
CA LEU A 285 0.35 20.92 11.72
C LEU A 285 -0.16 22.16 12.46
N ARG A 286 -1.45 22.51 12.30
CA ARG A 286 -2.08 23.67 12.96
C ARG A 286 -2.09 23.56 14.48
N GLU A 287 -2.30 22.36 15.03
CA GLU A 287 -2.29 22.12 16.48
C GLU A 287 -0.94 22.49 17.13
N LYS A 288 0.16 22.37 16.39
CA LYS A 288 1.53 22.47 16.93
C LYS A 288 2.29 23.70 16.43
N ILE A 289 1.86 24.30 15.32
CA ILE A 289 2.45 25.50 14.72
C ILE A 289 1.40 26.61 14.75
N GLN A 290 1.49 27.47 15.78
CA GLN A 290 0.53 28.56 16.00
C GLN A 290 0.81 29.80 15.15
N ASP A 291 2.07 30.03 14.74
CA ASP A 291 2.41 31.16 13.87
C ASP A 291 1.97 30.86 12.42
N PRO A 292 0.99 31.59 11.87
CA PRO A 292 0.50 31.35 10.50
C PRO A 292 1.58 31.53 9.43
N LYS A 293 2.64 32.30 9.70
CA LYS A 293 3.75 32.51 8.77
C LYS A 293 4.70 31.30 8.70
N LEU A 294 4.71 30.47 9.74
CA LEU A 294 5.54 29.27 9.82
C LEU A 294 4.76 27.99 9.50
N LEU A 295 3.44 28.08 9.36
CA LEU A 295 2.57 26.95 9.06
C LEU A 295 2.75 26.51 7.60
N PRO A 296 3.22 25.28 7.33
CA PRO A 296 3.35 24.77 5.97
C PRO A 296 2.00 24.70 5.26
N GLN A 297 1.96 25.04 3.97
CA GLN A 297 0.81 24.68 3.15
C GLN A 297 0.86 23.19 2.83
N VAL A 298 -0.33 22.57 2.76
CA VAL A 298 -0.49 21.18 2.33
C VAL A 298 -1.06 21.18 0.92
N LEU A 299 -0.22 20.82 -0.04
CA LEU A 299 -0.51 20.86 -1.48
C LEU A 299 -0.69 19.44 -2.01
N VAL A 300 -1.76 19.20 -2.77
CA VAL A 300 -2.08 17.89 -3.35
C VAL A 300 -1.74 17.87 -4.84
N HIS A 301 -0.94 16.89 -5.24
CA HIS A 301 -0.60 16.67 -6.64
C HIS A 301 -1.86 16.42 -7.50
N ARG A 302 -1.94 17.08 -8.67
CA ARG A 302 -3.09 17.12 -9.60
C ARG A 302 -4.36 17.82 -9.09
N ARG A 303 -4.35 18.39 -7.89
CA ARG A 303 -5.42 19.28 -7.39
C ARG A 303 -4.92 20.71 -7.27
N ASP A 304 -3.78 20.87 -6.58
CA ASP A 304 -3.24 22.18 -6.20
C ASP A 304 -2.02 22.54 -7.06
N TYR A 305 -1.34 21.55 -7.64
CA TYR A 305 -0.21 21.73 -8.57
C TYR A 305 -0.03 20.52 -9.51
N GLN A 306 0.72 20.71 -10.60
CA GLN A 306 1.12 19.67 -11.55
C GLN A 306 2.62 19.78 -11.83
N ASP A 307 3.30 18.65 -11.98
CA ASP A 307 4.74 18.59 -12.23
C ASP A 307 5.05 17.49 -13.26
N GLU A 308 5.27 17.89 -14.51
CA GLU A 308 5.52 16.98 -15.62
C GLU A 308 6.79 16.14 -15.43
N GLN A 309 7.82 16.67 -14.75
CA GLN A 309 9.07 15.94 -14.50
C GLN A 309 8.83 14.81 -13.50
N LEU A 310 8.09 15.11 -12.43
CA LEU A 310 7.68 14.12 -11.44
C LEU A 310 6.76 13.04 -12.04
N GLU A 311 5.91 13.40 -13.01
CA GLU A 311 5.06 12.43 -13.72
C GLU A 311 5.86 11.51 -14.66
N ALA A 312 6.87 12.05 -15.35
CA ALA A 312 7.75 11.27 -16.20
C ALA A 312 8.67 10.31 -15.40
N ALA A 313 9.16 10.77 -14.25
CA ALA A 313 10.11 10.08 -13.39
C ALA A 313 9.62 10.07 -11.91
N PRO A 314 8.66 9.19 -11.57
CA PRO A 314 7.99 9.22 -10.27
C PRO A 314 8.92 8.84 -9.12
N THR A 315 8.85 9.59 -8.02
CA THR A 315 9.56 9.32 -6.76
C THR A 315 8.81 8.35 -5.84
N THR A 316 7.56 8.01 -6.16
CA THR A 316 6.70 7.14 -5.34
C THR A 316 5.80 6.23 -6.18
N PRO A 317 5.42 5.03 -5.67
CA PRO A 317 4.46 4.18 -6.36
C PRO A 317 3.11 4.83 -6.64
N GLY A 318 2.56 4.52 -7.80
CA GLY A 318 1.15 4.79 -8.14
C GLY A 318 0.92 6.08 -8.93
N MET A 319 1.96 6.71 -9.49
CA MET A 319 1.84 7.98 -10.25
C MET A 319 1.77 7.80 -11.77
N LYS A 320 2.61 6.92 -12.35
CA LYS A 320 2.85 6.84 -13.80
C LYS A 320 1.95 5.87 -14.57
N TYR A 321 1.73 4.67 -14.03
CA TYR A 321 1.02 3.60 -14.75
C TYR A 321 -0.48 3.58 -14.43
N ARG A 322 -1.28 2.99 -15.33
CA ARG A 322 -2.63 2.58 -14.98
C ARG A 322 -2.56 1.55 -13.85
N HIS A 323 -3.27 1.83 -12.78
CA HIS A 323 -3.22 1.06 -11.54
C HIS A 323 -4.65 0.81 -11.07
N TYR A 324 -4.83 -0.29 -10.34
CA TYR A 324 -6.08 -0.67 -9.69
C TYR A 324 -7.21 -1.13 -10.62
N SER A 325 -6.88 -1.48 -11.87
CA SER A 325 -7.88 -1.93 -12.83
C SER A 325 -8.13 -3.44 -12.67
N PRO A 326 -9.37 -3.87 -12.36
CA PRO A 326 -9.75 -5.27 -12.49
C PRO A 326 -9.70 -5.72 -13.97
N THR A 327 -9.96 -7.01 -14.22
CA THR A 327 -10.03 -7.53 -15.59
C THR A 327 -11.22 -6.91 -16.34
N ALA A 328 -12.36 -6.80 -15.66
CA ALA A 328 -13.51 -6.09 -16.17
C ALA A 328 -13.21 -4.58 -16.34
N PRO A 329 -13.61 -3.93 -17.45
CA PRO A 329 -13.59 -2.48 -17.56
C PRO A 329 -14.41 -1.83 -16.44
N VAL A 330 -13.99 -0.63 -16.04
CA VAL A 330 -14.65 0.15 -14.99
C VAL A 330 -15.14 1.47 -15.60
N ILE A 331 -16.42 1.78 -15.42
CA ILE A 331 -17.00 3.08 -15.75
C ILE A 331 -17.27 3.83 -14.45
N LEU A 332 -16.68 5.01 -14.33
CA LEU A 332 -17.01 5.96 -13.27
C LEU A 332 -18.26 6.76 -13.66
N ILE A 333 -19.29 6.65 -12.82
CA ILE A 333 -20.54 7.40 -12.94
C ILE A 333 -20.44 8.67 -12.09
N MET A 334 -20.46 9.80 -12.77
CA MET A 334 -20.57 11.13 -12.19
C MET A 334 -22.05 11.54 -12.15
N THR A 335 -22.51 11.98 -10.99
CA THR A 335 -23.88 12.45 -10.72
C THR A 335 -23.91 13.96 -10.40
N THR A 336 -22.74 14.57 -10.26
CA THR A 336 -22.46 16.00 -10.20
C THR A 336 -22.63 16.66 -11.56
N SER A 337 -22.73 17.99 -11.57
CA SER A 337 -22.88 18.77 -12.80
C SER A 337 -21.72 18.52 -13.76
N PRO A 338 -22.00 18.20 -15.05
CA PRO A 338 -20.95 17.99 -16.04
C PRO A 338 -20.20 19.29 -16.38
N PRO A 339 -18.98 19.19 -16.94
CA PRO A 339 -18.32 20.32 -17.61
C PRO A 339 -19.18 20.91 -18.73
N GLN A 340 -18.97 22.19 -19.08
CA GLN A 340 -19.82 22.94 -20.04
C GLN A 340 -20.05 22.25 -21.40
N ASN A 341 -19.14 21.37 -21.83
CA ASN A 341 -19.21 20.68 -23.13
C ASN A 341 -19.67 19.21 -23.04
N VAL A 342 -20.14 18.77 -21.87
CA VAL A 342 -20.58 17.38 -21.67
C VAL A 342 -22.09 17.38 -21.40
N VAL A 343 -22.83 16.71 -22.29
CA VAL A 343 -24.27 16.49 -22.10
C VAL A 343 -24.45 15.22 -21.27
N PRO A 344 -25.09 15.29 -20.09
CA PRO A 344 -25.32 14.11 -19.28
C PRO A 344 -26.38 13.23 -19.93
N SER A 345 -26.21 11.91 -19.83
CA SER A 345 -27.22 10.95 -20.30
C SER A 345 -28.20 10.62 -19.19
N SER A 346 -29.48 10.39 -19.51
CA SER A 346 -30.37 9.78 -18.51
C SER A 346 -29.87 8.39 -18.15
N VAL A 347 -30.11 7.94 -16.91
CA VAL A 347 -29.70 6.60 -16.48
C VAL A 347 -30.27 5.51 -17.38
N GLY A 348 -31.52 5.63 -17.83
CA GLY A 348 -32.13 4.69 -18.77
C GLY A 348 -31.38 4.62 -20.11
N SER A 349 -31.09 5.77 -20.72
CA SER A 349 -30.34 5.84 -21.98
C SER A 349 -28.93 5.29 -21.84
N PHE A 350 -28.27 5.57 -20.72
CA PHE A 350 -26.93 5.04 -20.45
C PHE A 350 -26.96 3.50 -20.35
N LEU A 351 -27.87 2.93 -19.56
CA LEU A 351 -27.96 1.48 -19.41
C LEU A 351 -28.27 0.76 -20.73
N LEU A 352 -29.10 1.37 -21.58
CA LEU A 352 -29.36 0.86 -22.94
C LEU A 352 -28.10 0.89 -23.80
N SER A 353 -27.34 1.99 -23.80
CA SER A 353 -26.10 2.11 -24.57
C SER A 353 -25.03 1.09 -24.13
N VAL A 354 -24.97 0.80 -22.83
CA VAL A 354 -24.07 -0.23 -22.29
C VAL A 354 -24.43 -1.59 -22.85
N LYS A 355 -25.72 -1.94 -22.86
CA LYS A 355 -26.20 -3.20 -23.43
C LYS A 355 -25.92 -3.31 -24.93
N GLU A 356 -26.24 -2.28 -25.71
CA GLU A 356 -26.02 -2.25 -27.16
C GLU A 356 -24.54 -2.40 -27.52
N GLY A 357 -23.66 -1.75 -26.75
CA GLY A 357 -22.21 -1.86 -26.93
C GLY A 357 -21.64 -3.26 -26.66
N MET A 358 -22.36 -4.12 -25.94
CA MET A 358 -21.83 -5.41 -25.47
C MET A 358 -21.94 -6.58 -26.49
N GLN A 359 -22.42 -6.37 -27.72
CA GLN A 359 -22.38 -7.32 -28.87
C GLN A 359 -22.62 -8.82 -28.57
N SER A 360 -23.38 -9.18 -27.52
CA SER A 360 -23.50 -10.57 -27.06
C SER A 360 -24.95 -11.05 -27.04
N SER A 361 -25.17 -12.29 -27.46
CA SER A 361 -26.49 -12.89 -27.69
C SER A 361 -27.01 -13.76 -26.53
N ALA A 362 -26.35 -13.77 -25.36
CA ALA A 362 -26.57 -14.83 -24.35
C ALA A 362 -26.77 -14.41 -22.88
N SER A 363 -26.90 -13.11 -22.57
CA SER A 363 -26.92 -12.52 -21.22
C SER A 363 -25.56 -12.00 -20.75
N VAL A 364 -25.54 -10.77 -20.23
CA VAL A 364 -24.37 -10.00 -19.81
C VAL A 364 -24.39 -9.78 -18.30
N LYS A 365 -23.24 -9.94 -17.62
CA LYS A 365 -23.13 -9.65 -16.17
C LYS A 365 -22.54 -8.26 -15.92
N ILE A 366 -23.29 -7.39 -15.26
CA ILE A 366 -22.84 -6.03 -14.92
C ILE A 366 -22.67 -5.90 -13.41
N GLY A 367 -21.46 -5.55 -12.99
CA GLY A 367 -21.11 -5.23 -11.62
C GLY A 367 -21.51 -3.81 -11.24
N LEU A 368 -22.05 -3.64 -10.03
CA LEU A 368 -22.42 -2.35 -9.46
C LEU A 368 -21.73 -2.17 -8.11
N LEU A 369 -20.84 -1.20 -8.03
CA LEU A 369 -20.27 -0.71 -6.78
C LEU A 369 -21.07 0.52 -6.34
N THR A 370 -21.90 0.33 -5.33
CA THR A 370 -22.87 1.35 -4.87
C THR A 370 -22.64 1.75 -3.44
N LEU A 371 -22.91 3.02 -3.14
CA LEU A 371 -22.97 3.52 -1.77
C LEU A 371 -24.40 3.37 -1.22
N THR A 372 -24.55 3.13 0.07
CA THR A 372 -25.86 3.10 0.73
C THR A 372 -26.49 4.49 0.68
N ASN A 373 -27.76 4.59 0.29
CA ASN A 373 -28.51 5.85 0.17
C ASN A 373 -28.03 6.83 -0.93
N SER A 374 -27.15 6.40 -1.84
CA SER A 374 -26.81 7.21 -3.02
C SER A 374 -27.86 7.10 -4.11
N LYS A 375 -27.73 7.94 -5.16
CA LYS A 375 -28.64 7.91 -6.32
C LYS A 375 -28.58 6.55 -7.02
N LEU A 376 -27.37 6.02 -7.24
CA LEU A 376 -27.23 4.69 -7.86
C LEU A 376 -27.60 3.55 -6.90
N GLY A 377 -27.31 3.69 -5.60
CA GLY A 377 -27.62 2.67 -4.60
C GLY A 377 -29.12 2.46 -4.40
N THR A 378 -29.89 3.55 -4.42
CA THR A 378 -31.36 3.54 -4.26
C THR A 378 -32.12 3.29 -5.56
N LEU A 379 -31.43 3.33 -6.71
CA LEU A 379 -32.05 3.08 -8.00
C LEU A 379 -32.64 1.67 -8.06
N VAL A 380 -33.93 1.59 -8.36
CA VAL A 380 -34.57 0.34 -8.81
C VAL A 380 -34.06 0.08 -10.22
N LEU A 381 -33.15 -0.88 -10.35
CA LEU A 381 -32.57 -1.20 -11.66
C LEU A 381 -33.66 -1.74 -12.57
N PRO A 382 -33.74 -1.24 -13.82
CA PRO A 382 -34.69 -1.77 -14.76
C PRO A 382 -34.40 -3.26 -15.01
N VAL A 383 -35.47 -4.04 -15.19
CA VAL A 383 -35.36 -5.39 -15.75
C VAL A 383 -35.02 -5.20 -17.23
N VAL A 384 -33.78 -5.52 -17.58
CA VAL A 384 -33.28 -5.43 -18.94
C VAL A 384 -32.98 -6.85 -19.40
N ASP A 385 -33.67 -7.31 -20.44
CA ASP A 385 -33.52 -8.69 -20.94
C ASP A 385 -32.05 -9.02 -21.23
N GLY A 386 -31.55 -10.11 -20.64
CA GLY A 386 -30.15 -10.52 -20.80
C GLY A 386 -29.15 -9.63 -20.07
N VAL A 387 -29.53 -8.96 -18.98
CA VAL A 387 -28.61 -8.31 -18.05
C VAL A 387 -28.79 -8.87 -16.66
N GLU A 388 -27.71 -9.41 -16.09
CA GLU A 388 -27.63 -9.86 -14.70
C GLU A 388 -26.85 -8.82 -13.87
N TRP A 389 -27.51 -8.25 -12.87
CA TRP A 389 -26.93 -7.24 -11.99
C TRP A 389 -26.23 -7.86 -10.78
N CYS A 390 -24.92 -7.65 -10.67
CA CYS A 390 -24.10 -8.07 -9.54
C CYS A 390 -23.79 -6.87 -8.64
N ARG A 391 -24.56 -6.68 -7.57
CA ARG A 391 -24.31 -5.58 -6.61
C ARG A 391 -23.21 -5.94 -5.60
N TYR A 392 -22.42 -4.94 -5.25
CA TYR A 392 -21.50 -4.94 -4.13
C TYR A 392 -21.56 -3.57 -3.43
N GLU A 393 -22.00 -3.56 -2.19
CA GLU A 393 -22.18 -2.33 -1.42
C GLU A 393 -20.85 -1.88 -0.82
N LEU A 394 -20.53 -0.60 -1.01
CA LEU A 394 -19.32 0.04 -0.49
C LEU A 394 -19.50 0.67 0.89
N GLY A 395 -20.74 0.79 1.36
CA GLY A 395 -21.09 1.40 2.64
C GLY A 395 -21.79 2.75 2.47
N PRO A 396 -22.10 3.43 3.59
CA PRO A 396 -22.86 4.68 3.58
C PRO A 396 -22.17 5.82 2.85
N VAL A 397 -22.95 6.68 2.18
CA VAL A 397 -22.44 7.90 1.51
C VAL A 397 -21.73 8.85 2.49
N ASP A 398 -22.16 8.88 3.75
CA ASP A 398 -21.61 9.73 4.82
C ASP A 398 -20.46 9.09 5.60
N ASP A 399 -20.06 7.85 5.27
CA ASP A 399 -18.91 7.16 5.87
C ASP A 399 -17.91 6.71 4.79
N PRO A 400 -17.07 7.63 4.27
CA PRO A 400 -16.07 7.31 3.26
C PRO A 400 -14.99 6.35 3.78
N SER A 401 -14.82 6.21 5.11
CA SER A 401 -13.86 5.26 5.68
C SER A 401 -14.25 3.80 5.38
N VAL A 402 -15.55 3.48 5.41
CA VAL A 402 -16.07 2.16 5.05
C VAL A 402 -15.92 1.91 3.55
N THR A 403 -16.16 2.94 2.74
CA THR A 403 -15.94 2.88 1.29
C THR A 403 -14.48 2.59 0.95
N ALA A 404 -13.54 3.28 1.59
CA ALA A 404 -12.10 3.05 1.45
C ALA A 404 -11.73 1.59 1.77
N ARG A 405 -12.27 1.05 2.88
CA ARG A 405 -12.03 -0.35 3.30
C ARG A 405 -12.51 -1.37 2.28
N ARG A 406 -13.66 -1.09 1.64
CA ARG A 406 -14.39 -2.05 0.79
C ARG A 406 -14.10 -1.90 -0.70
N LEU A 407 -13.47 -0.80 -1.14
CA LEU A 407 -13.27 -0.49 -2.56
C LEU A 407 -12.59 -1.62 -3.34
N PHE A 408 -11.38 -2.02 -2.92
CA PHE A 408 -10.63 -3.05 -3.65
C PHE A 408 -11.25 -4.44 -3.49
N ASP A 409 -11.81 -4.74 -2.33
CA ASP A 409 -12.54 -6.00 -2.08
C ASP A 409 -13.75 -6.13 -3.01
N GLY A 410 -14.50 -5.03 -3.20
CA GLY A 410 -15.62 -4.97 -4.14
C GLY A 410 -15.18 -5.16 -5.58
N LEU A 411 -14.13 -4.46 -6.02
CA LEU A 411 -13.57 -4.62 -7.37
C LEU A 411 -13.14 -6.08 -7.62
N LEU A 412 -12.40 -6.69 -6.69
CA LEU A 412 -11.91 -8.06 -6.80
C LEU A 412 -13.05 -9.09 -6.72
N THR A 413 -14.06 -8.85 -5.88
CA THR A 413 -15.23 -9.71 -5.76
C THR A 413 -16.06 -9.72 -7.03
N LEU A 414 -16.29 -8.55 -7.64
CA LEU A 414 -17.02 -8.47 -8.90
C LEU A 414 -16.24 -9.11 -10.06
N ASP A 415 -14.92 -8.86 -10.12
CA ASP A 415 -14.05 -9.50 -11.13
C ASP A 415 -14.08 -11.03 -10.98
N GLN A 416 -14.08 -11.55 -9.74
CA GLN A 416 -14.21 -12.98 -9.47
C GLN A 416 -15.57 -13.55 -9.89
N ARG A 417 -16.64 -12.77 -9.83
CA ARG A 417 -17.98 -13.17 -10.30
C ARG A 417 -18.09 -13.20 -11.82
N GLY A 418 -17.04 -12.77 -12.54
CA GLY A 418 -16.98 -12.79 -13.99
C GLY A 418 -17.90 -11.74 -14.62
N VAL A 419 -18.04 -10.57 -13.99
CA VAL A 419 -18.74 -9.45 -14.61
C VAL A 419 -17.96 -8.94 -15.82
N GLU A 420 -18.66 -8.48 -16.84
CA GLU A 420 -18.06 -7.95 -18.08
C GLU A 420 -17.81 -6.45 -18.01
N LEU A 421 -18.42 -5.78 -17.03
CA LEU A 421 -18.27 -4.35 -16.78
C LEU A 421 -18.61 -4.06 -15.32
N ILE A 422 -17.89 -3.11 -14.72
CA ILE A 422 -18.18 -2.59 -13.39
C ILE A 422 -18.55 -1.12 -13.51
N LEU A 423 -19.68 -0.75 -12.93
CA LEU A 423 -20.06 0.65 -12.74
C LEU A 423 -19.81 1.03 -11.29
N ILE A 424 -19.21 2.20 -11.08
CA ILE A 424 -18.95 2.76 -9.76
C ILE A 424 -19.39 4.21 -9.73
N GLU A 425 -20.18 4.56 -8.71
CA GLU A 425 -20.60 5.94 -8.48
C GLU A 425 -19.46 6.76 -7.86
N GLU A 426 -19.40 8.05 -8.19
CA GLU A 426 -18.48 8.99 -7.55
C GLU A 426 -18.72 9.09 -6.04
N VAL A 427 -17.67 9.43 -5.29
CA VAL A 427 -17.75 9.91 -3.91
C VAL A 427 -17.25 11.35 -3.86
N ASN A 428 -17.65 12.09 -2.82
CA ASN A 428 -17.14 13.44 -2.59
C ASN A 428 -15.62 13.43 -2.35
N ASP A 429 -14.88 14.38 -2.93
CA ASP A 429 -13.41 14.49 -2.81
C ASP A 429 -12.95 15.12 -1.47
N THR A 430 -13.63 14.80 -0.36
CA THR A 430 -13.28 15.25 1.01
C THR A 430 -12.86 14.07 1.88
N ASN A 431 -11.96 14.29 2.84
CA ASN A 431 -11.42 13.24 3.71
C ASN A 431 -10.88 12.05 2.89
N GLU A 432 -11.24 10.81 3.23
CA GLU A 432 -10.84 9.60 2.49
C GLU A 432 -11.37 9.57 1.06
N GLY A 433 -12.43 10.34 0.76
CA GLY A 433 -13.03 10.43 -0.56
C GLY A 433 -12.06 10.86 -1.65
N LEU A 434 -11.11 11.76 -1.33
CA LEU A 434 -10.03 12.14 -2.24
C LEU A 434 -9.14 10.93 -2.60
N ALA A 435 -8.83 10.07 -1.62
CA ALA A 435 -8.04 8.87 -1.85
C ALA A 435 -8.82 7.82 -2.66
N ILE A 436 -10.11 7.62 -2.35
CA ILE A 436 -11.03 6.74 -3.07
C ILE A 436 -11.08 7.17 -4.54
N MET A 437 -11.44 8.42 -4.83
CA MET A 437 -11.57 8.90 -6.20
C MET A 437 -10.25 8.91 -6.94
N ASN A 438 -9.11 9.10 -6.26
CA ASN A 438 -7.80 8.90 -6.89
C ASN A 438 -7.62 7.45 -7.41
N ARG A 439 -8.11 6.44 -6.69
CA ARG A 439 -8.08 5.03 -7.13
C ARG A 439 -9.08 4.78 -8.23
N VAL A 440 -10.32 5.23 -8.04
CA VAL A 440 -11.42 5.01 -8.98
C VAL A 440 -11.10 5.63 -10.34
N ARG A 441 -10.63 6.88 -10.39
CA ARG A 441 -10.23 7.55 -11.65
C ARG A 441 -9.08 6.85 -12.36
N LYS A 442 -8.17 6.18 -11.63
CA LYS A 442 -7.08 5.39 -12.22
C LYS A 442 -7.54 4.00 -12.71
N ALA A 443 -8.53 3.42 -12.02
CA ALA A 443 -9.11 2.14 -12.41
C ALA A 443 -10.01 2.29 -13.66
N ALA A 444 -10.80 3.37 -13.71
CA ALA A 444 -11.78 3.66 -14.74
C ALA A 444 -11.17 3.72 -16.14
N SER A 445 -11.79 3.02 -17.09
CA SER A 445 -11.52 3.18 -18.53
C SER A 445 -12.29 4.34 -19.13
N GLU A 446 -13.38 4.74 -18.48
CA GLU A 446 -14.33 5.71 -19.00
C GLU A 446 -15.04 6.43 -17.85
N VAL A 447 -15.42 7.69 -18.08
CA VAL A 447 -16.19 8.51 -17.15
C VAL A 447 -17.48 8.95 -17.85
N ARG A 448 -18.62 8.80 -17.18
CA ARG A 448 -19.94 9.16 -17.70
C ARG A 448 -20.69 10.03 -16.71
N TRP A 449 -21.30 11.09 -17.20
CA TRP A 449 -22.20 11.94 -16.41
C TRP A 449 -23.64 11.50 -16.63
N ILE A 450 -24.33 11.19 -15.53
CA ILE A 450 -25.66 10.59 -15.56
C ILE A 450 -26.63 11.44 -14.74
N THR A 451 -27.81 11.67 -15.30
CA THR A 451 -28.98 12.20 -14.59
C THR A 451 -29.96 11.08 -14.27
N PHE A 452 -30.54 11.14 -13.06
CA PHE A 452 -31.46 10.14 -12.52
C PHE A 452 -32.91 10.59 -12.68
#